data_AF-A0A832A8L7-F1
#
_entry.id   AF-A0A832A8L7-F1
#
_cell.length_a   1.000
_cell.length_b   1.000
_cell.length_c   1.000
_cell.angle_alpha   90.00
_cell.angle_beta   90.00
_cell.angle_gamma   90.00
#
_symmetry.space_group_name_H-M   'P 1'
#
loop_
_entity.id
_entity.type
_entity.pdbx_description
1 polymer ?
#
loop_
_entity_poly.entity_id
_entity_poly.type
_entity_poly.pdbx_seq_one_letter_code
_entity_poly.pdbx_strand_id
1 'polypeptide(L)'
;ATGFVDLALERAYVYHEDAASEVVEIPETLKEREGEAHFHMLEQLADYDDELMEQLLEDMEPPSDTVFQDLAQDLAEGLICPVFIGSATNGHGIFRLLKALRHEVPFVDRTAARLGASARPGEMIAQVLKTFHSTHGGKLSLVRVLSGTVKDGMMVTGAEGKTERVSGVFSLMGQEPKKITGAGAGATIALAKLESIKTGETLSSEKSGTEQLPSAELRSQVYGVALQVIEHKDEVKLTMALAKIMEEDISLKLEHNQDTNQMVLWGQGEMQLRIALEKLNGKYNIAVKTSPRRIPYKESIRKPIEVRGRHKKQSGGHGQFGDVVVDIKPLPRGSGFEFTETISGGVVPRQYIPSVELGVVDFLKKGPLGFPVVDVAVNLKDGSYHTVDSSDMAFRTAGRIAMAEGMPKCAPVLLEPIMAVEVHVPSTATARINAIISSHRGQILGFDAREGWPGWDTVNAQLPEAEIENLIVELRSATAGVGTYSAEFDHLQELTGRLADQVITAAREDDKS
;
A
#
# COMPACT_ATOMS: atom_id res chain seq x y z
N ALA A 1 -0.86 -50.81 5.92
CA ALA A 1 -1.29 -49.95 4.80
C ALA A 1 -1.38 -48.51 5.30
N THR A 2 -1.07 -47.52 4.47
CA THR A 2 -1.18 -46.10 4.84
C THR A 2 -2.50 -45.56 4.31
N GLY A 3 -3.23 -44.81 5.13
CA GLY A 3 -4.60 -44.42 4.82
C GLY A 3 -5.12 -43.36 5.79
N PHE A 4 -6.42 -43.09 5.69
CA PHE A 4 -7.16 -42.25 6.63
C PHE A 4 -8.52 -42.87 6.95
N VAL A 5 -9.10 -42.46 8.07
CA VAL A 5 -10.49 -42.77 8.42
C VAL A 5 -11.28 -41.48 8.26
N ASP A 6 -12.37 -41.55 7.50
CA ASP A 6 -13.33 -40.47 7.35
C ASP A 6 -14.38 -40.61 8.44
N LEU A 7 -14.38 -39.69 9.40
CA LEU A 7 -15.30 -39.73 10.54
C LEU A 7 -16.74 -39.46 10.12
N ALA A 8 -16.99 -38.62 9.12
CA ALA A 8 -18.35 -38.30 8.67
C ALA A 8 -18.97 -39.41 7.81
N LEU A 9 -18.16 -40.23 7.14
CA LEU A 9 -18.62 -41.40 6.37
C LEU A 9 -18.47 -42.72 7.14
N GLU A 10 -17.79 -42.71 8.28
CA GLU A 10 -17.38 -43.88 9.06
C GLU A 10 -16.70 -44.95 8.18
N ARG A 11 -15.76 -44.52 7.33
CA ARG A 11 -15.07 -45.38 6.36
C ARG A 11 -13.56 -45.22 6.43
N ALA A 12 -12.85 -46.33 6.33
CA ALA A 12 -11.41 -46.32 6.15
C ALA A 12 -11.04 -46.32 4.66
N TYR A 13 -10.03 -45.54 4.31
CA TYR A 13 -9.49 -45.39 2.98
C TYR A 13 -8.02 -45.74 2.98
N VAL A 14 -7.62 -46.71 2.16
CA VAL A 14 -6.22 -47.05 1.92
C VAL A 14 -5.74 -46.33 0.68
N TYR A 15 -4.59 -45.66 0.80
CA TYR A 15 -3.96 -45.00 -0.33
C TYR A 15 -3.23 -46.01 -1.22
N HIS A 16 -3.35 -45.77 -2.53
CA HIS A 16 -2.61 -46.47 -3.57
C HIS A 16 -1.82 -45.44 -4.39
N GLU A 17 -0.62 -45.83 -4.81
CA GLU A 17 0.25 -44.97 -5.62
C GLU A 17 -0.40 -44.74 -6.99
N ASP A 18 -0.52 -43.47 -7.40
CA ASP A 18 -1.13 -43.03 -8.67
C ASP A 18 -2.56 -43.54 -8.95
N ALA A 19 -3.29 -43.96 -7.92
CA ALA A 19 -4.64 -44.50 -8.05
C ALA A 19 -5.62 -43.93 -7.02
N ALA A 20 -6.92 -44.14 -7.27
CA ALA A 20 -7.95 -43.77 -6.31
C ALA A 20 -7.81 -44.59 -5.03
N SER A 21 -8.12 -43.96 -3.88
CA SER A 21 -8.09 -44.65 -2.60
C SER A 21 -9.13 -45.76 -2.55
N GLU A 22 -8.74 -46.90 -2.01
CA GLU A 22 -9.63 -48.05 -1.82
C GLU A 22 -10.36 -47.93 -0.50
N VAL A 23 -11.68 -48.16 -0.52
CA VAL A 23 -12.49 -48.22 0.70
C VAL A 23 -12.29 -49.59 1.33
N VAL A 24 -11.87 -49.61 2.59
CA VAL A 24 -11.70 -50.82 3.39
C VAL A 24 -12.51 -50.72 4.67
N GLU A 25 -12.77 -51.86 5.32
CA GLU A 25 -13.33 -51.85 6.68
C GLU A 25 -12.34 -51.22 7.67
N ILE A 26 -12.87 -50.51 8.66
CA ILE A 26 -12.07 -49.91 9.72
C ILE A 26 -11.41 -51.05 10.52
N PRO A 27 -10.07 -51.10 10.62
CA PRO A 27 -9.39 -52.12 11.39
C PRO A 27 -9.86 -52.13 12.85
N GLU A 28 -10.05 -53.31 13.45
CA GLU A 28 -10.49 -53.47 14.85
C GLU A 28 -9.63 -52.66 15.84
N THR A 29 -8.33 -52.52 15.57
CA THR A 29 -7.40 -51.74 16.39
C THR A 29 -7.69 -50.23 16.40
N LEU A 30 -8.51 -49.73 15.48
CA LEU A 30 -8.84 -48.31 15.33
C LEU A 30 -10.30 -48.00 15.70
N LYS A 31 -11.17 -49.00 15.85
CA LYS A 31 -12.61 -48.77 16.11
C LYS A 31 -12.88 -47.97 17.38
N GLU A 32 -12.20 -48.27 18.48
CA GLU A 32 -12.37 -47.54 19.75
C GLU A 32 -12.01 -46.05 19.56
N ARG A 33 -10.85 -45.77 18.97
CA ARG A 33 -10.39 -44.40 18.71
C ARG A 33 -11.26 -43.66 17.68
N GLU A 34 -11.77 -44.37 16.68
CA GLU A 34 -12.67 -43.82 15.68
C GLU A 34 -14.00 -43.42 16.30
N GLY A 35 -14.61 -44.29 17.13
CA GLY A 35 -15.83 -43.97 17.87
C GLY A 35 -15.67 -42.76 18.81
N GLU A 36 -14.56 -42.68 19.55
CA GLU A 36 -14.25 -41.50 20.39
C GLU A 36 -14.14 -40.22 19.55
N ALA A 37 -13.45 -40.28 18.41
CA ALA A 37 -13.24 -39.12 17.55
C ALA A 37 -14.51 -38.70 16.80
N HIS A 38 -15.33 -39.66 16.37
CA HIS A 38 -16.63 -39.44 15.73
C HIS A 38 -17.59 -38.79 16.72
N PHE A 39 -17.71 -39.34 17.93
CA PHE A 39 -18.54 -38.75 18.99
C PHE A 39 -18.11 -37.32 19.31
N HIS A 40 -16.81 -37.06 19.49
CA HIS A 40 -16.29 -35.72 19.71
C HIS A 40 -16.57 -34.78 18.52
N MET A 41 -16.52 -35.27 17.28
CA MET A 41 -16.90 -34.46 16.11
C MET A 41 -18.38 -34.08 16.16
N LEU A 42 -19.27 -35.02 16.50
CA LEU A 42 -20.71 -34.75 16.60
C LEU A 42 -21.02 -33.79 17.77
N GLU A 43 -20.36 -33.94 18.91
CA GLU A 43 -20.50 -33.02 20.06
C GLU A 43 -20.15 -31.57 19.66
N GLN A 44 -19.09 -31.38 18.87
CA GLN A 44 -18.71 -30.04 18.39
C GLN A 44 -19.67 -29.46 17.35
N LEU A 45 -20.35 -30.30 16.56
CA LEU A 45 -21.39 -29.85 15.63
C LEU A 45 -22.69 -29.49 16.36
N ALA A 46 -23.03 -30.26 17.40
CA ALA A 46 -24.21 -30.06 18.21
C ALA A 46 -24.22 -28.72 18.97
N ASP A 47 -23.07 -28.06 19.15
CA ASP A 47 -22.98 -26.69 19.66
C ASP A 47 -23.76 -25.68 18.81
N TYR A 48 -24.06 -26.01 17.55
CA TYR A 48 -24.73 -25.13 16.58
C TYR A 48 -26.06 -25.69 16.05
N ASP A 49 -26.43 -26.93 16.38
CA ASP A 49 -27.68 -27.59 16.01
C ASP A 49 -28.37 -28.25 17.21
N ASP A 50 -29.49 -27.66 17.62
CA ASP A 50 -30.33 -28.14 18.72
C ASP A 50 -30.89 -29.56 18.46
N GLU A 51 -31.19 -29.91 17.20
CA GLU A 51 -31.75 -31.22 16.85
C GLU A 51 -30.69 -32.31 16.97
N LEU A 52 -29.46 -32.05 16.48
CA LEU A 52 -28.33 -32.94 16.67
C LEU A 52 -27.97 -33.10 18.16
N MET A 53 -28.04 -32.02 18.94
CA MET A 53 -27.82 -32.08 20.39
C MET A 53 -28.84 -32.98 21.10
N GLU A 54 -30.12 -32.87 20.77
CA GLU A 54 -31.17 -33.73 21.34
C GLU A 54 -30.93 -35.20 21.00
N GLN A 55 -30.57 -35.51 19.75
CA GLN A 55 -30.25 -36.88 19.32
C GLN A 55 -29.06 -37.47 20.10
N LEU A 56 -27.99 -36.70 20.30
CA LEU A 56 -26.83 -37.15 21.07
C LEU A 56 -27.16 -37.39 22.55
N LEU A 57 -28.01 -36.56 23.16
CA LEU A 57 -28.44 -36.74 24.56
C LEU A 57 -29.35 -37.96 24.76
N GLU A 58 -30.09 -38.34 23.72
CA GLU A 58 -30.97 -39.52 23.72
C GLU A 58 -30.25 -40.82 23.27
N ASP A 59 -28.92 -40.78 23.10
CA ASP A 59 -28.11 -41.88 22.55
C ASP A 59 -28.64 -42.37 21.18
N MET A 60 -29.21 -41.47 20.38
CA MET A 60 -29.69 -41.73 19.03
C MET A 60 -28.62 -41.39 17.98
N GLU A 61 -28.35 -42.33 17.09
CA GLU A 61 -27.36 -42.14 16.02
C GLU A 61 -27.92 -41.25 14.90
N PRO A 62 -27.29 -40.09 14.62
CA PRO A 62 -27.80 -39.14 13.65
C PRO A 62 -27.67 -39.70 12.22
N PRO A 63 -28.63 -39.42 11.32
CA PRO A 63 -28.50 -39.80 9.92
C PRO A 63 -27.28 -39.14 9.28
N SER A 64 -26.49 -39.90 8.50
CA SER A 64 -25.28 -39.38 7.84
C SER A 64 -25.54 -38.14 6.98
N ASP A 65 -26.70 -38.10 6.29
CA ASP A 65 -27.05 -36.98 5.43
C ASP A 65 -27.27 -35.68 6.23
N THR A 66 -27.80 -35.78 7.46
CA THR A 66 -27.96 -34.65 8.38
C THR A 66 -26.59 -34.14 8.80
N VAL A 67 -25.69 -35.02 9.24
CA VAL A 67 -24.30 -34.65 9.62
C VAL A 67 -23.58 -33.91 8.49
N PHE A 68 -23.73 -34.35 7.24
CA PHE A 68 -23.13 -33.65 6.08
C PHE A 68 -23.78 -32.29 5.80
N GLN A 69 -25.08 -32.17 6.07
CA GLN A 69 -25.80 -30.91 5.92
C GLN A 69 -25.32 -29.89 6.96
N ASP A 70 -25.16 -30.31 8.22
CA ASP A 70 -24.69 -29.47 9.32
C ASP A 70 -23.25 -29.03 9.07
N LEU A 71 -22.37 -29.97 8.70
CA LEU A 71 -21.00 -29.66 8.28
C LEU A 71 -20.94 -28.60 7.18
N ALA A 72 -21.80 -28.70 6.16
CA ALA A 72 -21.84 -27.75 5.06
C ALA A 72 -22.43 -26.39 5.48
N GLN A 73 -23.42 -26.40 6.37
CA GLN A 73 -24.05 -25.19 6.89
C GLN A 73 -23.10 -24.42 7.80
N ASP A 74 -22.51 -25.07 8.79
CA ASP A 74 -21.60 -24.48 9.76
C ASP A 74 -20.32 -23.97 9.10
N LEU A 75 -19.80 -24.71 8.10
CA LEU A 75 -18.69 -24.26 7.28
C LEU A 75 -19.06 -23.00 6.49
N ALA A 76 -20.26 -22.94 5.93
CA ALA A 76 -20.73 -21.78 5.17
C ALA A 76 -20.94 -20.54 6.06
N GLU A 77 -21.27 -20.74 7.34
CA GLU A 77 -21.43 -19.68 8.35
C GLU A 77 -20.10 -19.29 9.01
N GLY A 78 -19.06 -20.11 8.85
CA GLY A 78 -17.73 -19.86 9.40
C GLY A 78 -17.61 -20.23 10.89
N LEU A 79 -18.47 -21.12 11.37
CA LEU A 79 -18.49 -21.61 12.75
C LEU A 79 -17.44 -22.71 12.96
N ILE A 80 -17.17 -23.50 11.92
CA ILE A 80 -16.19 -24.59 11.95
C ILE A 80 -15.13 -24.47 10.86
N CYS A 81 -14.02 -25.16 11.05
CA CYS A 81 -12.97 -25.34 10.04
C CYS A 81 -12.62 -26.84 9.92
N PRO A 82 -13.25 -27.58 8.98
CA PRO A 82 -13.01 -29.01 8.82
C PRO A 82 -11.54 -29.30 8.47
N VAL A 83 -10.94 -30.25 9.19
CA VAL A 83 -9.53 -30.63 9.02
C VAL A 83 -9.43 -31.89 8.18
N PHE A 84 -8.76 -31.78 7.04
CA PHE A 84 -8.45 -32.91 6.16
C PHE A 84 -6.99 -33.30 6.27
N ILE A 85 -6.70 -34.61 6.20
CA ILE A 85 -5.34 -35.15 6.30
C ILE A 85 -4.97 -35.80 4.96
N GLY A 86 -3.74 -35.59 4.51
CA GLY A 86 -3.24 -36.17 3.26
C GLY A 86 -1.78 -35.82 2.98
N SER A 87 -1.27 -36.30 1.84
CA SER A 87 0.07 -35.97 1.34
C SER A 87 -0.03 -35.57 -0.12
N ALA A 88 0.13 -34.27 -0.40
CA ALA A 88 0.07 -33.74 -1.77
C ALA A 88 1.17 -34.31 -2.67
N THR A 89 2.38 -34.52 -2.13
CA THR A 89 3.51 -35.10 -2.86
C THR A 89 3.24 -36.52 -3.34
N ASN A 90 2.48 -37.29 -2.57
CA ASN A 90 2.16 -38.68 -2.89
C ASN A 90 0.77 -38.85 -3.52
N GLY A 91 0.05 -37.75 -3.78
CA GLY A 91 -1.33 -37.81 -4.30
C GLY A 91 -2.38 -38.29 -3.29
N HIS A 92 -2.02 -38.46 -2.02
CA HIS A 92 -2.88 -39.06 -0.99
C HIS A 92 -3.88 -38.04 -0.43
N GLY A 93 -5.17 -38.40 -0.40
CA GLY A 93 -6.24 -37.59 0.19
C GLY A 93 -6.76 -36.44 -0.71
N ILE A 94 -6.12 -36.18 -1.86
CA ILE A 94 -6.49 -35.09 -2.78
C ILE A 94 -7.92 -35.27 -3.30
N PHE A 95 -8.30 -36.48 -3.74
CA PHE A 95 -9.66 -36.71 -4.25
C PHE A 95 -10.74 -36.57 -3.19
N ARG A 96 -10.43 -36.88 -1.92
CA ARG A 96 -11.38 -36.65 -0.82
C ARG A 96 -11.58 -35.17 -0.57
N LEU A 97 -10.50 -34.38 -0.56
CA LEU A 97 -10.57 -32.92 -0.47
C LEU A 97 -11.37 -32.33 -1.64
N LEU A 98 -11.13 -32.77 -2.87
CA LEU A 98 -11.88 -32.30 -4.04
C LEU A 98 -13.37 -32.67 -3.97
N LYS A 99 -13.70 -33.83 -3.40
CA LYS A 99 -15.09 -34.22 -3.16
C LYS A 99 -15.77 -33.33 -2.12
N ALA A 100 -15.07 -33.00 -1.03
CA ALA A 100 -15.55 -32.04 -0.04
C ALA A 100 -15.79 -30.66 -0.66
N LEU A 101 -14.81 -30.12 -1.39
CA LEU A 101 -14.91 -28.83 -2.09
C LEU A 101 -16.02 -28.77 -3.14
N ARG A 102 -16.55 -29.91 -3.59
CA ARG A 102 -17.65 -29.96 -4.55
C ARG A 102 -19.02 -29.91 -3.86
N HIS A 103 -19.12 -30.49 -2.66
CA HIS A 103 -20.40 -30.82 -2.02
C HIS A 103 -20.65 -30.08 -0.72
N GLU A 104 -19.59 -29.74 0.02
CA GLU A 104 -19.66 -29.25 1.41
C GLU A 104 -19.39 -27.73 1.51
N VAL A 105 -18.92 -27.07 0.45
CA VAL A 105 -18.62 -25.62 0.47
C VAL A 105 -19.79 -24.74 -0.01
N PRO A 106 -19.87 -23.47 0.42
CA PRO A 106 -20.92 -22.57 -0.04
C PRO A 106 -20.87 -22.30 -1.54
N PHE A 107 -22.04 -22.36 -2.18
CA PHE A 107 -22.22 -21.98 -3.57
C PHE A 107 -22.33 -20.45 -3.75
N VAL A 108 -22.44 -20.01 -5.00
CA VAL A 108 -22.37 -18.58 -5.37
C VAL A 108 -23.55 -17.77 -4.84
N ASP A 109 -24.73 -18.36 -4.69
CA ASP A 109 -25.93 -17.74 -4.14
C ASP A 109 -25.73 -17.30 -2.69
N ARG A 110 -25.20 -18.20 -1.83
CA ARG A 110 -24.81 -17.84 -0.45
C ARG A 110 -23.72 -16.77 -0.43
N THR A 111 -22.75 -16.86 -1.33
CA THR A 111 -21.68 -15.85 -1.46
C THR A 111 -22.24 -14.48 -1.86
N ALA A 112 -23.15 -14.44 -2.83
CA ALA A 112 -23.80 -13.22 -3.30
C ALA A 112 -24.63 -12.57 -2.19
N ALA A 113 -25.42 -13.36 -1.44
CA ALA A 113 -26.18 -12.90 -0.30
C ALA A 113 -25.27 -12.29 0.80
N ARG A 114 -24.17 -12.99 1.16
CA ARG A 114 -23.20 -12.50 2.15
C ARG A 114 -22.53 -11.19 1.75
N LEU A 115 -22.27 -11.00 0.45
CA LEU A 115 -21.70 -9.75 -0.07
C LEU A 115 -22.74 -8.63 -0.22
N GLY A 116 -24.03 -8.91 0.00
CA GLY A 116 -25.11 -7.95 -0.22
C GLY A 116 -25.43 -7.72 -1.70
N ALA A 117 -25.04 -8.63 -2.59
CA ALA A 117 -25.30 -8.53 -4.03
C ALA A 117 -26.79 -8.76 -4.34
N SER A 118 -27.58 -7.71 -4.20
CA SER A 118 -29.03 -7.70 -4.43
C SER A 118 -29.36 -7.54 -5.92
N ALA A 119 -29.20 -8.62 -6.69
CA ALA A 119 -29.51 -8.61 -8.11
C ALA A 119 -31.03 -8.69 -8.37
N ARG A 120 -31.55 -7.85 -9.27
CA ARG A 120 -32.88 -8.09 -9.84
C ARG A 120 -32.87 -9.38 -10.68
N PRO A 121 -34.01 -10.06 -10.86
CA PRO A 121 -34.07 -11.24 -11.72
C PRO A 121 -33.52 -10.94 -13.13
N GLY A 122 -32.44 -11.63 -13.51
CA GLY A 122 -31.78 -11.47 -14.81
C GLY A 122 -30.67 -10.40 -14.86
N GLU A 123 -30.47 -9.63 -13.79
CA GLU A 123 -29.36 -8.68 -13.67
C GLU A 123 -28.03 -9.41 -13.44
N MET A 124 -27.02 -9.03 -14.22
CA MET A 124 -25.66 -9.52 -14.05
C MET A 124 -24.94 -8.63 -13.05
N ILE A 125 -24.49 -9.22 -11.95
CA ILE A 125 -23.55 -8.61 -11.00
C ILE A 125 -22.29 -9.46 -11.00
N ALA A 126 -21.13 -8.83 -11.13
CA ALA A 126 -19.83 -9.47 -11.03
C ALA A 126 -18.85 -8.59 -10.26
N GLN A 127 -17.81 -9.19 -9.66
CA GLN A 127 -16.74 -8.46 -9.00
C GLN A 127 -15.41 -8.78 -9.66
N VAL A 128 -14.59 -7.75 -9.91
CA VAL A 128 -13.24 -7.92 -10.45
C VAL A 128 -12.32 -8.40 -9.34
N LEU A 129 -11.82 -9.62 -9.45
CA LEU A 129 -10.89 -10.22 -8.47
C LEU A 129 -9.46 -9.78 -8.71
N LYS A 130 -9.06 -9.66 -9.97
CA LYS A 130 -7.68 -9.33 -10.36
C LYS A 130 -7.60 -8.81 -11.79
N THR A 131 -6.75 -7.84 -12.02
CA THR A 131 -6.38 -7.39 -13.38
C THR A 131 -4.98 -7.87 -13.72
N PHE A 132 -4.75 -8.22 -14.97
CA PHE A 132 -3.40 -8.47 -15.49
C PHE A 132 -3.29 -8.05 -16.95
N HIS A 133 -2.08 -7.66 -17.36
CA HIS A 133 -1.80 -7.27 -18.74
C HIS A 133 -1.22 -8.47 -19.50
N SER A 134 -1.93 -8.97 -20.50
CA SER A 134 -1.38 -9.99 -21.41
C SER A 134 -0.46 -9.35 -22.44
N THR A 135 0.65 -10.02 -22.77
CA THR A 135 1.64 -9.55 -23.79
C THR A 135 1.02 -9.28 -25.15
N HIS A 136 -0.01 -10.05 -25.53
CA HIS A 136 -0.67 -9.93 -26.84
C HIS A 136 -2.16 -9.53 -26.75
N GLY A 137 -2.80 -9.70 -25.59
CA GLY A 137 -4.24 -9.49 -25.39
C GLY A 137 -4.64 -8.16 -24.76
N GLY A 138 -3.69 -7.35 -24.29
CA GLY A 138 -3.98 -6.14 -23.51
C GLY A 138 -4.49 -6.46 -22.11
N LYS A 139 -5.30 -5.56 -21.55
CA LYS A 139 -5.86 -5.68 -20.20
C LYS A 139 -6.92 -6.78 -20.11
N LEU A 140 -6.73 -7.70 -19.17
CA LEU A 140 -7.67 -8.75 -18.79
C LEU A 140 -8.08 -8.57 -17.34
N SER A 141 -9.38 -8.50 -17.09
CA SER A 141 -9.97 -8.42 -15.76
C SER A 141 -10.58 -9.78 -15.41
N LEU A 142 -9.97 -10.50 -14.47
CA LEU A 142 -10.52 -11.71 -13.86
C LEU A 142 -11.70 -11.33 -12.99
N VAL A 143 -12.88 -11.85 -13.31
CA VAL A 143 -14.13 -11.54 -12.63
C VAL A 143 -14.79 -12.79 -12.07
N ARG A 144 -15.45 -12.65 -10.93
CA ARG A 144 -16.39 -13.63 -10.39
C ARG A 144 -17.80 -13.15 -10.72
N VAL A 145 -18.56 -13.95 -11.46
CA VAL A 145 -19.98 -13.66 -11.72
C VAL A 145 -20.80 -14.11 -10.50
N LEU A 146 -21.47 -13.17 -9.83
CA LEU A 146 -22.26 -13.43 -8.62
C LEU A 146 -23.73 -13.71 -8.96
N SER A 147 -24.26 -13.02 -9.97
CA SER A 147 -25.63 -13.22 -10.47
C SER A 147 -25.70 -13.05 -11.99
N GLY A 148 -26.79 -13.56 -12.58
CA GLY A 148 -27.08 -13.35 -14.00
C GLY A 148 -26.09 -14.03 -14.93
N THR A 149 -25.86 -13.44 -16.10
CA THR A 149 -24.99 -13.99 -17.15
C THR A 149 -24.28 -12.87 -17.88
N VAL A 150 -22.98 -13.03 -18.08
CA VAL A 150 -22.15 -12.13 -18.89
C VAL A 150 -21.92 -12.74 -20.27
N LYS A 151 -21.99 -11.91 -21.32
CA LYS A 151 -21.83 -12.31 -22.72
C LYS A 151 -20.82 -11.43 -23.44
N ASP A 152 -20.19 -11.98 -24.47
CA ASP A 152 -19.33 -11.18 -25.36
C ASP A 152 -20.13 -10.04 -25.99
N GLY A 153 -19.57 -8.82 -25.96
CA GLY A 153 -20.21 -7.61 -26.47
C GLY A 153 -21.21 -6.94 -25.53
N MET A 154 -21.46 -7.47 -24.32
CA MET A 154 -22.33 -6.87 -23.31
C MET A 154 -21.75 -5.53 -22.80
N MET A 155 -22.65 -4.56 -22.53
CA MET A 155 -22.27 -3.35 -21.81
C MET A 155 -22.30 -3.62 -20.32
N VAL A 156 -21.26 -3.22 -19.62
CA VAL A 156 -21.14 -3.33 -18.16
C VAL A 156 -20.82 -1.97 -17.59
N THR A 157 -21.43 -1.64 -16.46
CA THR A 157 -21.20 -0.40 -15.72
C THR A 157 -20.52 -0.73 -14.40
N GLY A 158 -19.37 -0.13 -14.14
CA GLY A 158 -18.67 -0.24 -12.87
C GLY A 158 -19.36 0.56 -11.77
N ALA A 159 -19.04 0.26 -10.51
CA ALA A 159 -19.54 1.01 -9.35
C ALA A 159 -19.09 2.48 -9.37
N GLU A 160 -17.99 2.82 -10.06
CA GLU A 160 -17.59 4.21 -10.33
C GLU A 160 -18.46 4.91 -11.40
N GLY A 161 -19.48 4.25 -11.95
CA GLY A 161 -20.41 4.79 -12.96
C GLY A 161 -19.89 4.76 -14.40
N LYS A 162 -18.73 4.13 -14.64
CA LYS A 162 -18.15 4.02 -15.98
C LYS A 162 -18.72 2.83 -16.73
N THR A 163 -19.32 3.08 -17.89
CA THR A 163 -19.86 2.03 -18.75
C THR A 163 -18.90 1.66 -19.87
N GLU A 164 -18.57 0.39 -20.00
CA GLU A 164 -17.69 -0.14 -21.03
C GLU A 164 -18.26 -1.39 -21.69
N ARG A 165 -17.77 -1.71 -22.88
CA ARG A 165 -18.21 -2.88 -23.65
C ARG A 165 -17.23 -4.02 -23.47
N VAL A 166 -17.72 -5.17 -23.00
CA VAL A 166 -16.94 -6.41 -22.91
C VAL A 166 -16.48 -6.83 -24.31
N SER A 167 -15.17 -6.87 -24.52
CA SER A 167 -14.56 -7.17 -25.83
C SER A 167 -13.94 -8.57 -25.87
N GLY A 168 -14.70 -9.56 -25.40
CA GLY A 168 -14.30 -10.95 -25.29
C GLY A 168 -14.43 -11.48 -23.87
N VAL A 169 -14.93 -12.72 -23.78
CA VAL A 169 -15.05 -13.49 -22.54
C VAL A 169 -14.15 -14.71 -22.66
N PHE A 170 -13.36 -14.98 -21.64
CA PHE A 170 -12.36 -16.05 -21.66
C PHE A 170 -12.44 -16.91 -20.40
N SER A 171 -12.39 -18.22 -20.58
CA SER A 171 -12.01 -19.15 -19.50
C SER A 171 -10.49 -19.19 -19.41
N LEU A 172 -9.93 -19.22 -18.19
CA LEU A 172 -8.49 -19.21 -17.96
C LEU A 172 -8.06 -20.49 -17.26
N MET A 173 -7.04 -21.14 -17.80
CA MET A 173 -6.27 -22.18 -17.13
C MET A 173 -4.80 -21.75 -17.14
N GLY A 174 -4.28 -21.34 -15.99
CA GLY A 174 -2.95 -20.70 -15.93
C GLY A 174 -2.88 -19.45 -16.82
N GLN A 175 -1.95 -19.45 -17.78
CA GLN A 175 -1.74 -18.34 -18.71
C GLN A 175 -2.49 -18.49 -20.04
N GLU A 176 -3.27 -19.56 -20.23
CA GLU A 176 -3.93 -19.86 -21.50
C GLU A 176 -5.39 -19.38 -21.51
N PRO A 177 -5.71 -18.27 -22.23
CA PRO A 177 -7.08 -17.82 -22.40
C PRO A 177 -7.81 -18.61 -23.49
N LYS A 178 -8.91 -19.27 -23.13
CA LYS A 178 -9.84 -19.91 -24.07
C LYS A 178 -11.08 -19.06 -24.24
N LYS A 179 -11.32 -18.55 -25.45
CA LYS A 179 -12.51 -17.73 -25.74
C LYS A 179 -13.78 -18.55 -25.58
N ILE A 180 -14.76 -17.97 -24.88
CA ILE A 180 -16.12 -18.51 -24.68
C ILE A 180 -17.16 -17.44 -25.04
N THR A 181 -18.43 -17.85 -25.22
CA THR A 181 -19.51 -16.95 -25.64
C THR A 181 -20.13 -16.18 -24.47
N GLY A 182 -20.06 -16.75 -23.27
CA GLY A 182 -20.57 -16.16 -22.04
C GLY A 182 -20.46 -17.13 -20.87
N ALA A 183 -20.79 -16.66 -19.68
CA ALA A 183 -20.78 -17.45 -18.46
C ALA A 183 -21.85 -16.97 -17.47
N GLY A 184 -22.43 -17.91 -16.72
CA GLY A 184 -23.45 -17.65 -15.70
C GLY A 184 -22.86 -17.42 -14.31
N ALA A 185 -23.76 -17.21 -13.34
CA ALA A 185 -23.42 -17.11 -11.92
C ALA A 185 -22.55 -18.29 -11.46
N GLY A 186 -21.54 -17.98 -10.64
CA GLY A 186 -20.58 -18.95 -10.11
C GLY A 186 -19.37 -19.20 -11.02
N ALA A 187 -19.35 -18.64 -12.23
CA ALA A 187 -18.19 -18.71 -13.10
C ALA A 187 -17.11 -17.68 -12.71
N THR A 188 -15.85 -18.10 -12.82
CA THR A 188 -14.68 -17.20 -12.78
C THR A 188 -14.07 -17.13 -14.17
N ILE A 189 -14.07 -15.93 -14.77
CA ILE A 189 -13.72 -15.72 -16.19
C ILE A 189 -12.88 -14.45 -16.34
N ALA A 190 -12.20 -14.28 -17.47
CA ALA A 190 -11.59 -13.01 -17.83
C ALA A 190 -12.43 -12.23 -18.84
N LEU A 191 -12.56 -10.94 -18.60
CA LEU A 191 -13.13 -9.95 -19.51
C LEU A 191 -12.00 -9.11 -20.11
N ALA A 192 -12.01 -8.95 -21.43
CA ALA A 192 -10.97 -8.18 -22.11
C ALA A 192 -11.38 -6.73 -22.37
N LYS A 193 -10.36 -5.85 -22.36
CA LYS A 193 -10.43 -4.42 -22.74
C LYS A 193 -11.40 -3.59 -21.92
N LEU A 194 -11.44 -3.85 -20.61
CA LEU A 194 -12.11 -2.97 -19.67
C LEU A 194 -11.09 -1.93 -19.17
N GLU A 195 -10.89 -0.83 -19.89
CA GLU A 195 -9.79 0.11 -19.65
C GLU A 195 -9.94 0.87 -18.33
N SER A 196 -11.15 1.33 -18.00
CA SER A 196 -11.37 2.19 -16.83
C SER A 196 -11.78 1.44 -15.55
N ILE A 197 -12.13 0.16 -15.67
CA ILE A 197 -12.54 -0.71 -14.56
C ILE A 197 -11.32 -1.26 -13.80
N LYS A 198 -11.32 -1.22 -12.48
CA LYS A 198 -10.17 -1.62 -11.64
C LYS A 198 -10.37 -2.95 -10.92
N THR A 199 -9.28 -3.49 -10.35
CA THR A 199 -9.35 -4.63 -9.41
C THR A 199 -10.16 -4.23 -8.18
N GLY A 200 -11.05 -5.12 -7.73
CA GLY A 200 -11.97 -4.91 -6.61
C GLY A 200 -13.32 -4.30 -6.99
N GLU A 201 -13.43 -3.69 -8.18
CA GLU A 201 -14.65 -2.98 -8.60
C GLU A 201 -15.80 -3.94 -8.89
N THR A 202 -17.02 -3.51 -8.55
CA THR A 202 -18.25 -4.24 -8.87
C THR A 202 -18.78 -3.81 -10.23
N LEU A 203 -19.22 -4.77 -11.03
CA LEU A 203 -19.80 -4.60 -12.36
C LEU A 203 -21.29 -4.95 -12.32
N SER A 204 -22.11 -4.14 -12.98
CA SER A 204 -23.52 -4.44 -13.25
C SER A 204 -23.83 -4.33 -14.75
N SER A 205 -24.84 -5.08 -15.21
CA SER A 205 -25.45 -4.88 -16.53
C SER A 205 -26.36 -3.65 -16.62
N GLU A 206 -26.76 -3.07 -15.48
CA GLU A 206 -27.61 -1.89 -15.44
C GLU A 206 -26.82 -0.61 -15.78
N LYS A 207 -27.47 0.31 -16.49
CA LYS A 207 -26.85 1.60 -16.85
C LYS A 207 -26.64 2.51 -15.65
N SER A 208 -27.47 2.38 -14.63
CA SER A 208 -27.32 3.11 -13.37
C SER A 208 -26.16 2.60 -12.52
N GLY A 209 -25.51 1.50 -12.91
CA GLY A 209 -24.53 0.80 -12.09
C GLY A 209 -25.19 0.07 -10.92
N THR A 210 -24.35 -0.37 -9.99
CA THR A 210 -24.73 -1.02 -8.73
C THR A 210 -23.83 -0.51 -7.60
N GLU A 211 -24.23 -0.74 -6.36
CA GLU A 211 -23.40 -0.39 -5.20
C GLU A 211 -22.10 -1.20 -5.19
N GLN A 212 -21.03 -0.59 -4.69
CA GLN A 212 -19.76 -1.26 -4.57
C GLN A 212 -19.85 -2.35 -3.49
N LEU A 213 -19.68 -3.61 -3.90
CA LEU A 213 -19.60 -4.73 -2.96
C LEU A 213 -18.33 -4.61 -2.10
N PRO A 214 -18.35 -5.19 -0.88
CA PRO A 214 -17.17 -5.26 -0.03
C PRO A 214 -15.96 -5.81 -0.79
N SER A 215 -14.83 -5.13 -0.67
CA SER A 215 -13.54 -5.52 -1.24
C SER A 215 -12.49 -5.56 -0.14
N ALA A 216 -11.35 -6.21 -0.40
CA ALA A 216 -10.28 -6.32 0.58
C ALA A 216 -9.68 -4.94 0.87
N GLU A 217 -9.53 -4.62 2.16
CA GLU A 217 -8.83 -3.41 2.59
C GLU A 217 -7.36 -3.42 2.16
N LEU A 218 -6.90 -2.29 1.65
CA LEU A 218 -5.50 -2.12 1.26
C LEU A 218 -4.66 -1.85 2.49
N ARG A 219 -3.61 -2.65 2.67
CA ARG A 219 -2.63 -2.43 3.72
C ARG A 219 -1.69 -1.29 3.32
N SER A 220 -1.29 -0.50 4.31
CA SER A 220 -0.28 0.55 4.14
C SER A 220 1.04 -0.03 3.61
N GLN A 221 1.71 0.69 2.72
CA GLN A 221 3.02 0.29 2.23
C GLN A 221 4.09 0.60 3.29
N VAL A 222 4.91 -0.40 3.59
CA VAL A 222 5.87 -0.39 4.71
C VAL A 222 7.32 -0.51 4.25
N TYR A 223 7.56 -0.52 2.94
CA TYR A 223 8.92 -0.62 2.39
C TYR A 223 9.00 0.13 1.07
N GLY A 224 10.02 0.97 0.92
CA GLY A 224 10.18 1.86 -0.23
C GLY A 224 11.60 1.84 -0.77
N VAL A 225 11.74 1.82 -2.09
CA VAL A 225 13.03 1.83 -2.79
C VAL A 225 13.04 2.92 -3.85
N ALA A 226 14.12 3.70 -3.90
CA ALA A 226 14.29 4.70 -4.95
C ALA A 226 14.69 4.03 -6.27
N LEU A 227 14.02 4.45 -7.35
CA LEU A 227 14.25 3.98 -8.71
C LEU A 227 14.99 5.05 -9.51
N GLN A 228 15.99 4.60 -10.27
CA GLN A 228 16.68 5.43 -11.24
C GLN A 228 16.75 4.73 -12.60
N VAL A 229 16.36 5.44 -13.66
CA VAL A 229 16.54 4.94 -15.02
C VAL A 229 18.02 4.93 -15.39
N ILE A 230 18.44 3.90 -16.11
CA ILE A 230 19.80 3.87 -16.68
C ILE A 230 19.92 4.88 -17.83
N GLU A 231 18.85 5.02 -18.62
CA GLU A 231 18.78 5.93 -19.75
C GLU A 231 17.59 6.89 -19.59
N HIS A 232 17.82 8.20 -19.67
CA HIS A 232 16.78 9.21 -19.47
C HIS A 232 15.61 9.09 -20.47
N LYS A 233 15.85 8.57 -21.68
CA LYS A 233 14.81 8.33 -22.69
C LYS A 233 13.75 7.30 -22.27
N ASP A 234 14.06 6.44 -21.29
CA ASP A 234 13.17 5.37 -20.84
C ASP A 234 12.30 5.78 -19.64
N GLU A 235 12.42 7.02 -19.13
CA GLU A 235 11.64 7.52 -18.00
C GLU A 235 10.12 7.51 -18.26
N VAL A 236 9.69 7.95 -19.45
CA VAL A 236 8.28 7.89 -19.85
C VAL A 236 7.79 6.45 -19.92
N LYS A 237 8.61 5.53 -20.46
CA LYS A 237 8.26 4.11 -20.56
C LYS A 237 8.18 3.46 -19.18
N LEU A 238 9.08 3.83 -18.26
CA LEU A 238 9.10 3.34 -16.90
C LEU A 238 7.78 3.68 -16.19
N THR A 239 7.38 4.95 -16.22
CA THR A 239 6.13 5.40 -15.60
C THR A 239 4.91 4.67 -16.18
N MET A 240 4.87 4.48 -17.51
CA MET A 240 3.79 3.72 -18.16
C MET A 240 3.78 2.23 -17.78
N ALA A 241 4.96 1.61 -17.64
CA ALA A 241 5.07 0.21 -17.25
C ALA A 241 4.72 -0.01 -15.77
N LEU A 242 5.17 0.88 -14.89
CA LEU A 242 4.81 0.88 -13.47
C LEU A 242 3.32 1.07 -13.26
N ALA A 243 2.68 1.98 -14.01
CA ALA A 243 1.22 2.14 -13.96
C ALA A 243 0.49 0.83 -14.26
N LYS A 244 0.94 0.07 -15.26
CA LYS A 244 0.39 -1.26 -15.57
C LYS A 244 0.64 -2.25 -14.45
N ILE A 245 1.84 -2.28 -13.86
CA ILE A 245 2.18 -3.17 -12.76
C ILE A 245 1.35 -2.87 -11.51
N MET A 246 1.16 -1.59 -11.17
CA MET A 246 0.32 -1.14 -10.06
C MET A 246 -1.17 -1.44 -10.29
N GLU A 247 -1.59 -1.52 -11.55
CA GLU A 247 -2.95 -1.99 -11.88
C GLU A 247 -3.09 -3.51 -11.69
N GLU A 248 -2.01 -4.30 -11.88
CA GLU A 248 -2.00 -5.73 -11.55
C GLU A 248 -1.89 -5.99 -10.03
N ASP A 249 -1.20 -5.08 -9.32
CA ASP A 249 -0.94 -5.15 -7.89
C ASP A 249 -1.20 -3.78 -7.24
N ILE A 250 -2.46 -3.60 -6.82
CA ILE A 250 -2.99 -2.37 -6.21
C ILE A 250 -2.37 -2.04 -4.84
N SER A 251 -1.55 -2.93 -4.28
CA SER A 251 -0.83 -2.66 -3.04
C SER A 251 0.51 -1.94 -3.26
N LEU A 252 0.95 -1.79 -4.52
CA LEU A 252 2.11 -0.99 -4.88
C LEU A 252 1.72 0.49 -5.03
N LYS A 253 2.63 1.38 -4.65
CA LYS A 253 2.46 2.83 -4.81
C LYS A 253 3.72 3.44 -5.39
N LEU A 254 3.57 4.25 -6.43
CA LEU A 254 4.65 5.06 -6.99
C LEU A 254 4.51 6.50 -6.48
N GLU A 255 5.60 7.05 -5.96
CA GLU A 255 5.65 8.41 -5.48
C GLU A 255 6.84 9.14 -6.11
N HIS A 256 6.65 10.40 -6.49
CA HIS A 256 7.75 11.28 -6.85
C HIS A 256 7.95 12.31 -5.73
N ASN A 257 8.99 12.10 -4.92
CA ASN A 257 9.28 12.96 -3.79
C ASN A 257 9.98 14.24 -4.29
N GLN A 258 9.32 15.39 -4.12
CA GLN A 258 9.80 16.67 -4.66
C GLN A 258 11.04 17.22 -3.96
N ASP A 259 11.25 16.86 -2.69
CA ASP A 259 12.38 17.34 -1.90
C ASP A 259 13.68 16.62 -2.27
N THR A 260 13.58 15.33 -2.52
CA THR A 260 14.71 14.47 -2.87
C THR A 260 14.88 14.31 -4.39
N ASN A 261 13.87 14.70 -5.17
CA ASN A 261 13.74 14.43 -6.61
C ASN A 261 13.93 12.95 -6.96
N GLN A 262 13.46 12.06 -6.08
CA GLN A 262 13.49 10.62 -6.29
C GLN A 262 12.10 10.08 -6.63
N MET A 263 12.09 9.15 -7.58
CA MET A 263 10.94 8.27 -7.81
C MET A 263 11.06 7.08 -6.86
N VAL A 264 10.13 6.93 -5.93
CA VAL A 264 10.13 5.88 -4.91
C VAL A 264 8.99 4.91 -5.20
N LEU A 265 9.33 3.63 -5.30
CA LEU A 265 8.35 2.54 -5.39
C LEU A 265 8.15 1.94 -4.00
N TRP A 266 6.92 2.01 -3.52
CA TRP A 266 6.48 1.52 -2.23
C TRP A 266 5.70 0.20 -2.36
N GLY A 267 5.85 -0.68 -1.38
CA GLY A 267 5.14 -1.95 -1.27
C GLY A 267 5.16 -2.53 0.15
N GLN A 268 4.80 -3.80 0.27
CA GLN A 268 4.71 -4.54 1.54
C GLN A 268 6.06 -5.11 2.01
N GLY A 269 7.09 -5.10 1.18
CA GLY A 269 8.42 -5.61 1.54
C GLY A 269 9.32 -5.83 0.33
N GLU A 270 10.57 -6.17 0.60
CA GLU A 270 11.62 -6.33 -0.40
C GLU A 270 11.24 -7.33 -1.51
N MET A 271 10.69 -8.49 -1.14
CA MET A 271 10.33 -9.54 -2.12
C MET A 271 9.29 -9.06 -3.14
N GLN A 272 8.28 -8.32 -2.69
CA GLN A 272 7.26 -7.79 -3.59
C GLN A 272 7.85 -6.79 -4.58
N LEU A 273 8.68 -5.86 -4.08
CA LEU A 273 9.35 -4.89 -4.95
C LEU A 273 10.29 -5.59 -5.92
N ARG A 274 11.02 -6.63 -5.49
CA ARG A 274 11.87 -7.45 -6.37
C ARG A 274 11.07 -8.05 -7.52
N ILE A 275 9.91 -8.65 -7.25
CA ILE A 275 9.03 -9.20 -8.29
C ILE A 275 8.55 -8.09 -9.25
N ALA A 276 8.22 -6.91 -8.75
CA ALA A 276 7.83 -5.77 -9.59
C ALA A 276 8.98 -5.33 -10.52
N LEU A 277 10.21 -5.26 -10.01
CA LEU A 277 11.41 -4.92 -10.77
C LEU A 277 11.76 -5.99 -11.81
N GLU A 278 11.63 -7.27 -11.46
CA GLU A 278 11.80 -8.39 -12.39
C GLU A 278 10.76 -8.34 -13.51
N LYS A 279 9.51 -7.97 -13.22
CA LYS A 279 8.49 -7.73 -14.25
C LYS A 279 8.87 -6.56 -15.17
N LEU A 280 9.39 -5.45 -14.64
CA LEU A 280 9.86 -4.32 -15.45
C LEU A 280 10.95 -4.77 -16.43
N ASN A 281 11.93 -5.52 -15.96
CA ASN A 281 13.03 -5.98 -16.80
C ASN A 281 12.57 -7.07 -17.78
N GLY A 282 11.87 -8.11 -17.31
CA GLY A 282 11.53 -9.28 -18.12
C GLY A 282 10.36 -9.06 -19.10
N LYS A 283 9.30 -8.35 -18.68
CA LYS A 283 8.09 -8.14 -19.50
C LYS A 283 8.14 -6.86 -20.32
N TYR A 284 8.75 -5.80 -19.77
CA TYR A 284 8.78 -4.48 -20.41
C TYR A 284 10.15 -4.08 -20.95
N ASN A 285 11.20 -4.90 -20.72
CA ASN A 285 12.59 -4.63 -21.14
C ASN A 285 13.12 -3.28 -20.62
N ILE A 286 12.75 -2.91 -19.39
CA ILE A 286 13.20 -1.69 -18.73
C ILE A 286 14.13 -2.06 -17.59
N ALA A 287 15.42 -1.78 -17.77
CA ALA A 287 16.42 -1.94 -16.71
C ALA A 287 16.45 -0.68 -15.83
N VAL A 288 16.22 -0.88 -14.53
CA VAL A 288 16.25 0.18 -13.52
C VAL A 288 17.32 -0.13 -12.48
N LYS A 289 18.00 0.92 -12.01
CA LYS A 289 18.84 0.84 -10.82
C LYS A 289 18.01 1.17 -9.59
N THR A 290 18.31 0.50 -8.50
CA THR A 290 17.69 0.75 -7.20
C THR A 290 18.71 1.29 -6.22
N SER A 291 18.24 2.13 -5.30
CA SER A 291 19.03 2.63 -4.18
C SER A 291 18.12 2.84 -2.96
N PRO A 292 18.68 2.89 -1.74
CA PRO A 292 17.96 3.40 -0.57
C PRO A 292 17.31 4.76 -0.89
N ARG A 293 16.07 4.96 -0.45
CA ARG A 293 15.40 6.25 -0.59
C ARG A 293 16.09 7.28 0.30
N ARG A 294 16.20 8.51 -0.16
CA ARG A 294 16.70 9.63 0.63
C ARG A 294 15.60 10.11 1.56
N ILE A 295 16.01 10.53 2.76
CA ILE A 295 15.11 11.13 3.74
C ILE A 295 14.96 12.62 3.41
N PRO A 296 13.73 13.16 3.36
CA PRO A 296 13.47 14.56 3.01
C PRO A 296 13.78 15.51 4.19
N TYR A 297 15.05 15.55 4.62
CA TYR A 297 15.50 16.51 5.62
C TYR A 297 15.22 17.95 5.17
N LYS A 298 14.95 18.81 6.15
CA LYS A 298 14.73 20.25 5.96
C LYS A 298 15.73 21.01 6.78
N GLU A 299 15.78 22.32 6.59
CA GLU A 299 16.54 23.20 7.48
C GLU A 299 15.71 24.42 7.87
N SER A 300 16.07 25.03 8.98
CA SER A 300 15.44 26.23 9.50
C SER A 300 16.47 27.04 10.29
N ILE A 301 16.06 28.11 10.95
CA ILE A 301 16.95 29.03 11.67
C ILE A 301 16.51 29.21 13.12
N ARG A 302 17.41 29.73 13.97
CA ARG A 302 17.10 30.01 15.38
C ARG A 302 17.16 31.50 15.76
N LYS A 303 17.87 32.32 14.97
CA LYS A 303 18.09 33.73 15.25
C LYS A 303 17.56 34.62 14.13
N PRO A 304 16.95 35.78 14.45
CA PRO A 304 16.59 36.76 13.45
C PRO A 304 17.82 37.53 12.95
N ILE A 305 17.76 38.07 11.73
CA ILE A 305 18.78 38.99 11.20
C ILE A 305 18.17 40.00 10.24
N GLU A 306 18.69 41.23 10.28
CA GLU A 306 18.51 42.20 9.20
C GLU A 306 19.73 42.16 8.27
N VAL A 307 19.50 42.02 6.97
CA VAL A 307 20.58 41.88 5.98
C VAL A 307 20.23 42.64 4.70
N ARG A 308 21.26 43.24 4.09
CA ARG A 308 21.14 43.95 2.81
C ARG A 308 21.68 43.08 1.68
N GLY A 309 20.85 42.78 0.69
CA GLY A 309 21.25 42.14 -0.55
C GLY A 309 21.32 43.15 -1.69
N ARG A 310 22.51 43.37 -2.24
CA ARG A 310 22.73 44.33 -3.33
C ARG A 310 23.31 43.66 -4.55
N HIS A 311 22.58 43.73 -5.66
CA HIS A 311 23.01 43.32 -6.99
C HIS A 311 23.33 44.55 -7.83
N LYS A 312 24.61 44.76 -8.16
CA LYS A 312 25.05 45.81 -9.09
C LYS A 312 25.97 45.20 -10.13
N LYS A 313 25.52 45.11 -11.38
CA LYS A 313 26.34 44.64 -12.50
C LYS A 313 26.31 45.65 -13.63
N GLN A 314 27.50 46.09 -14.04
CA GLN A 314 27.71 47.00 -15.16
C GLN A 314 28.57 46.25 -16.21
N SER A 315 27.95 45.30 -16.92
CA SER A 315 28.53 44.76 -18.16
C SER A 315 28.12 45.67 -19.32
N GLY A 316 28.86 45.67 -20.44
CA GLY A 316 28.68 46.60 -21.58
C GLY A 316 27.32 46.59 -22.33
N GLY A 317 26.25 46.07 -21.73
CA GLY A 317 24.85 46.17 -22.17
C GLY A 317 23.98 46.93 -21.14
N HIS A 318 22.68 46.62 -21.05
CA HIS A 318 21.78 47.19 -20.03
C HIS A 318 22.31 46.89 -18.62
N GLY A 319 22.45 47.93 -17.79
CA GLY A 319 22.88 47.78 -16.40
C GLY A 319 21.85 47.00 -15.59
N GLN A 320 22.32 46.36 -14.52
CA GLN A 320 21.47 45.69 -13.55
C GLN A 320 21.70 46.27 -12.16
N PHE A 321 20.63 46.75 -11.55
CA PHE A 321 20.62 47.29 -10.19
C PHE A 321 19.40 46.83 -9.40
N GLY A 322 19.64 46.13 -8.30
CA GLY A 322 18.63 45.79 -7.32
C GLY A 322 19.24 45.83 -5.92
N ASP A 323 18.54 46.43 -4.97
CA ASP A 323 19.04 46.59 -3.61
C ASP A 323 17.87 46.48 -2.64
N VAL A 324 17.97 45.53 -1.73
CA VAL A 324 16.91 45.22 -0.75
C VAL A 324 17.51 45.04 0.63
N VAL A 325 16.78 45.43 1.65
CA VAL A 325 17.04 45.13 3.05
C VAL A 325 15.88 44.29 3.55
N VAL A 326 16.19 43.08 3.99
CA VAL A 326 15.21 42.12 4.50
C VAL A 326 15.49 41.80 5.96
N ASP A 327 14.41 41.61 6.71
CA ASP A 327 14.43 41.11 8.08
C ASP A 327 13.96 39.66 8.05
N ILE A 328 14.87 38.72 8.36
CA ILE A 328 14.65 37.28 8.31
C ILE A 328 14.46 36.80 9.76
N LYS A 329 13.38 36.06 10.04
CA LYS A 329 13.07 35.55 11.38
C LYS A 329 12.60 34.10 11.34
N PRO A 330 12.88 33.31 12.39
CA PRO A 330 12.26 31.99 12.53
C PRO A 330 10.77 32.10 12.81
N LEU A 331 10.00 31.13 12.32
CA LEU A 331 8.60 30.90 12.68
C LEU A 331 8.46 29.63 13.55
N PRO A 332 7.33 29.46 14.25
CA PRO A 332 7.00 28.18 14.87
C PRO A 332 7.02 27.02 13.87
N ARG A 333 7.35 25.82 14.34
CA ARG A 333 7.40 24.61 13.49
C ARG A 333 6.05 24.37 12.80
N GLY A 334 6.09 24.06 11.51
CA GLY A 334 4.89 23.84 10.69
C GLY A 334 4.25 25.11 10.15
N SER A 335 4.84 26.29 10.38
CA SER A 335 4.32 27.56 9.84
C SER A 335 4.68 27.75 8.36
N GLY A 336 5.68 27.03 7.85
CA GLY A 336 6.08 27.13 6.45
C GLY A 336 6.83 28.42 6.13
N PHE A 337 6.41 29.17 5.12
CA PHE A 337 7.08 30.39 4.68
C PHE A 337 6.10 31.56 4.65
N GLU A 338 6.53 32.70 5.22
CA GLU A 338 5.77 33.95 5.20
C GLU A 338 6.61 35.08 4.59
N PHE A 339 6.05 35.80 3.63
CA PHE A 339 6.65 37.00 3.06
C PHE A 339 5.78 38.23 3.37
N THR A 340 6.40 39.26 3.95
CA THR A 340 5.71 40.52 4.26
C THR A 340 6.51 41.72 3.76
N GLU A 341 5.87 42.89 3.70
CA GLU A 341 6.51 44.15 3.30
C GLU A 341 6.13 45.29 4.25
N THR A 342 7.12 46.06 4.68
CA THR A 342 6.94 47.25 5.55
C THR A 342 7.58 48.50 4.94
N ILE A 343 7.68 48.51 3.61
CA ILE A 343 8.37 49.53 2.82
C ILE A 343 7.68 50.89 2.97
N SER A 344 8.48 51.92 3.26
CA SER A 344 8.03 53.31 3.33
C SER A 344 8.63 54.14 2.18
N GLY A 345 7.88 55.10 1.63
CA GLY A 345 8.42 56.11 0.70
C GLY A 345 8.75 55.65 -0.73
N GLY A 346 8.36 54.44 -1.15
CA GLY A 346 8.53 53.98 -2.53
C GLY A 346 9.97 53.67 -2.95
N VAL A 347 10.87 53.45 -1.97
CA VAL A 347 12.29 53.12 -2.17
C VAL A 347 12.53 51.81 -2.95
N VAL A 348 11.53 50.94 -2.98
CA VAL A 348 11.40 49.82 -3.92
C VAL A 348 10.05 49.96 -4.62
N PRO A 349 10.01 50.10 -5.96
CA PRO A 349 8.76 50.14 -6.72
C PRO A 349 7.91 48.89 -6.47
N ARG A 350 6.60 49.06 -6.20
CA ARG A 350 5.68 47.94 -5.89
C ARG A 350 5.68 46.82 -6.93
N GLN A 351 5.92 47.15 -8.20
CA GLN A 351 6.01 46.18 -9.29
C GLN A 351 7.16 45.16 -9.10
N TYR A 352 8.22 45.52 -8.37
CA TYR A 352 9.38 44.65 -8.16
C TYR A 352 9.32 43.82 -6.87
N ILE A 353 8.34 44.07 -5.98
CA ILE A 353 8.24 43.32 -4.73
C ILE A 353 7.96 41.82 -4.97
N PRO A 354 7.05 41.42 -5.88
CA PRO A 354 6.88 40.01 -6.23
C PRO A 354 8.17 39.37 -6.76
N SER A 355 9.01 40.14 -7.45
CA SER A 355 10.30 39.66 -7.93
C SER A 355 11.29 39.41 -6.80
N VAL A 356 11.28 40.25 -5.74
CA VAL A 356 12.07 40.00 -4.52
C VAL A 356 11.61 38.72 -3.84
N GLU A 357 10.29 38.56 -3.64
CA GLU A 357 9.68 37.36 -3.05
C GLU A 357 10.08 36.09 -3.83
N LEU A 358 9.98 36.10 -5.16
CA LEU A 358 10.45 34.99 -6.00
C LEU A 358 11.93 34.67 -5.80
N GLY A 359 12.76 35.70 -5.55
CA GLY A 359 14.18 35.54 -5.24
C GLY A 359 14.41 34.85 -3.90
N VAL A 360 13.58 35.18 -2.90
CA VAL A 360 13.56 34.52 -1.59
C VAL A 360 13.10 33.08 -1.73
N VAL A 361 11.95 32.82 -2.36
CA VAL A 361 11.40 31.48 -2.58
C VAL A 361 12.39 30.56 -3.32
N ASP A 362 13.12 31.10 -4.30
CA ASP A 362 14.18 30.32 -4.97
C ASP A 362 15.30 29.91 -4.03
N PHE A 363 15.69 30.78 -3.08
CA PHE A 363 16.69 30.43 -2.07
C PHE A 363 16.18 29.34 -1.14
N LEU A 364 14.90 29.38 -0.76
CA LEU A 364 14.31 28.39 0.16
C LEU A 364 14.36 26.96 -0.36
N LYS A 365 14.52 26.74 -1.67
CA LYS A 365 14.70 25.39 -2.23
C LYS A 365 15.97 24.71 -1.74
N LYS A 366 17.00 25.48 -1.37
CA LYS A 366 18.29 24.97 -0.91
C LYS A 366 19.03 26.00 -0.07
N GLY A 367 18.99 25.82 1.25
CA GLY A 367 19.63 26.71 2.20
C GLY A 367 21.10 26.36 2.50
N PRO A 368 21.72 27.03 3.48
CA PRO A 368 23.14 26.85 3.84
C PRO A 368 23.57 25.43 4.22
N LEU A 369 22.67 24.59 4.72
CA LEU A 369 23.00 23.19 5.05
C LEU A 369 22.80 22.24 3.85
N GLY A 370 22.24 22.74 2.75
CA GLY A 370 22.00 21.99 1.52
C GLY A 370 20.58 21.46 1.37
N PHE A 371 19.66 21.82 2.27
CA PHE A 371 18.29 21.30 2.32
C PHE A 371 17.24 22.39 2.08
N PRO A 372 15.99 22.04 1.74
CA PRO A 372 14.92 23.01 1.66
C PRO A 372 14.67 23.69 3.01
N VAL A 373 14.55 25.02 3.00
CA VAL A 373 14.35 25.87 4.17
C VAL A 373 12.86 25.99 4.48
N VAL A 374 12.49 25.80 5.74
CA VAL A 374 11.12 25.93 6.24
C VAL A 374 11.07 26.71 7.56
N ASP A 375 9.86 27.12 7.95
CA ASP A 375 9.54 27.87 9.16
C ASP A 375 10.32 29.19 9.26
N VAL A 376 10.23 30.00 8.21
CA VAL A 376 10.90 31.32 8.14
C VAL A 376 9.96 32.41 7.64
N ALA A 377 10.06 33.58 8.25
CA ALA A 377 9.43 34.80 7.80
C ALA A 377 10.48 35.75 7.23
N VAL A 378 10.17 36.37 6.09
CA VAL A 378 11.02 37.36 5.44
C VAL A 378 10.22 38.63 5.20
N ASN A 379 10.62 39.71 5.87
CA ASN A 379 10.00 41.02 5.73
C ASN A 379 10.89 41.95 4.91
N LEU A 380 10.39 42.43 3.76
CA LEU A 380 11.05 43.47 2.96
C LEU A 380 10.85 44.84 3.63
N LYS A 381 11.93 45.37 4.19
CA LYS A 381 11.90 46.57 5.05
C LYS A 381 12.34 47.84 4.34
N ASP A 382 13.38 47.74 3.52
CA ASP A 382 14.00 48.88 2.85
C ASP A 382 14.68 48.43 1.53
N GLY A 383 15.20 49.37 0.75
CA GLY A 383 15.93 49.06 -0.47
C GLY A 383 16.30 50.31 -1.27
N SER A 384 16.80 50.12 -2.48
CA SER A 384 16.97 51.20 -3.43
C SER A 384 16.85 50.69 -4.87
N TYR A 385 16.50 51.59 -5.79
CA TYR A 385 16.41 51.28 -7.22
C TYR A 385 17.11 52.35 -8.05
N HIS A 386 17.47 51.99 -9.28
CA HIS A 386 17.97 52.92 -10.29
C HIS A 386 16.96 52.99 -11.43
N THR A 387 16.62 54.19 -11.89
CA THR A 387 15.52 54.40 -12.85
C THR A 387 15.73 53.71 -14.19
N VAL A 388 16.98 53.47 -14.59
CA VAL A 388 17.33 52.88 -15.89
C VAL A 388 17.82 51.44 -15.76
N ASP A 389 18.50 51.10 -14.67
CA ASP A 389 19.20 49.82 -14.51
C ASP A 389 18.45 48.81 -13.65
N SER A 390 17.35 49.22 -12.99
CA SER A 390 16.52 48.28 -12.23
C SER A 390 15.58 47.47 -13.10
N SER A 391 15.46 46.19 -12.78
CA SER A 391 14.58 45.23 -13.46
C SER A 391 14.12 44.14 -12.50
N ASP A 392 13.08 43.41 -12.87
CA ASP A 392 12.58 42.25 -12.11
C ASP A 392 13.70 41.24 -11.80
N MET A 393 14.53 40.93 -12.79
CA MET A 393 15.64 40.00 -12.60
C MET A 393 16.69 40.53 -11.61
N ALA A 394 16.92 41.84 -11.58
CA ALA A 394 17.86 42.45 -10.65
C ALA A 394 17.35 42.38 -9.21
N PHE A 395 16.05 42.63 -8.98
CA PHE A 395 15.43 42.52 -7.65
C PHE A 395 15.26 41.07 -7.17
N ARG A 396 14.96 40.13 -8.07
CA ARG A 396 15.00 38.69 -7.77
C ARG A 396 16.39 38.22 -7.34
N THR A 397 17.42 38.70 -8.03
CA THR A 397 18.81 38.39 -7.68
C THR A 397 19.20 39.03 -6.34
N ALA A 398 18.80 40.28 -6.09
CA ALA A 398 19.04 40.97 -4.84
C ALA A 398 18.39 40.26 -3.63
N GLY A 399 17.14 39.80 -3.77
CA GLY A 399 16.45 38.98 -2.76
C GLY A 399 17.20 37.68 -2.46
N ARG A 400 17.65 36.97 -3.50
CA ARG A 400 18.46 35.75 -3.33
C ARG A 400 19.80 36.01 -2.64
N ILE A 401 20.49 37.10 -2.99
CA ILE A 401 21.75 37.50 -2.34
C ILE A 401 21.51 37.81 -0.86
N ALA A 402 20.42 38.54 -0.53
CA ALA A 402 20.09 38.86 0.85
C ALA A 402 19.93 37.59 1.70
N MET A 403 19.18 36.61 1.19
CA MET A 403 19.03 35.32 1.86
C MET A 403 20.36 34.56 1.98
N ALA A 404 21.16 34.51 0.93
CA ALA A 404 22.46 33.81 0.92
C ALA A 404 23.47 34.39 1.92
N GLU A 405 23.45 35.71 2.14
CA GLU A 405 24.31 36.37 3.11
C GLU A 405 23.76 36.37 4.55
N GLY A 406 22.43 36.34 4.69
CA GLY A 406 21.73 36.39 5.97
C GLY A 406 21.61 35.03 6.64
N MET A 407 21.09 34.03 5.92
CA MET A 407 20.75 32.70 6.47
C MET A 407 21.89 31.98 7.19
N PRO A 408 23.15 31.99 6.71
CA PRO A 408 24.27 31.38 7.44
C PRO A 408 24.52 32.01 8.83
N LYS A 409 24.12 33.27 9.04
CA LYS A 409 24.31 34.02 10.30
C LYS A 409 23.13 33.82 11.27
N CYS A 410 22.05 33.18 10.84
CA CYS A 410 20.84 32.95 11.63
C CYS A 410 20.88 31.69 12.51
N ALA A 411 22.07 31.10 12.71
CA ALA A 411 22.26 29.81 13.37
C ALA A 411 21.37 28.72 12.75
N PRO A 412 21.63 28.32 11.48
CA PRO A 412 20.84 27.32 10.80
C PRO A 412 20.87 25.97 11.52
N VAL A 413 19.75 25.24 11.44
CA VAL A 413 19.54 23.93 12.07
C VAL A 413 18.92 22.96 11.08
N LEU A 414 19.36 21.70 11.13
CA LEU A 414 18.80 20.61 10.36
C LEU A 414 17.54 20.07 11.04
N LEU A 415 16.53 19.73 10.26
CA LEU A 415 15.29 19.13 10.71
C LEU A 415 15.13 17.75 10.08
N GLU A 416 14.80 16.76 10.89
CA GLU A 416 14.42 15.42 10.46
C GLU A 416 12.90 15.22 10.55
N PRO A 417 12.28 14.50 9.61
CA PRO A 417 10.87 14.12 9.69
C PRO A 417 10.66 13.04 10.75
N ILE A 418 9.68 13.27 11.61
CA ILE A 418 9.16 12.31 12.59
C ILE A 418 7.84 11.77 12.08
N MET A 419 7.71 10.44 12.12
CA MET A 419 6.52 9.72 11.70
C MET A 419 5.75 9.26 12.93
N ALA A 420 4.43 9.42 12.91
CA ALA A 420 3.53 8.68 13.77
C ALA A 420 3.41 7.25 13.22
N VAL A 421 3.70 6.26 14.05
CA VAL A 421 3.79 4.86 13.68
C VAL A 421 2.87 4.03 14.57
N GLU A 422 1.97 3.26 13.95
CA GLU A 422 1.15 2.26 14.63
C GLU A 422 1.67 0.88 14.27
N VAL A 423 2.13 0.12 15.25
CA VAL A 423 2.69 -1.22 15.06
C VAL A 423 1.70 -2.27 15.57
N HIS A 424 1.26 -3.19 14.70
CA HIS A 424 0.35 -4.27 15.08
C HIS A 424 1.10 -5.60 15.18
N VAL A 425 1.05 -6.23 16.35
CA VAL A 425 1.77 -7.47 16.65
C VAL A 425 1.01 -8.38 17.62
N PRO A 426 1.33 -9.69 17.66
CA PRO A 426 0.83 -10.56 18.73
C PRO A 426 1.27 -10.04 20.10
N SER A 427 0.39 -10.10 21.10
CA SER A 427 0.65 -9.58 22.45
C SER A 427 1.86 -10.24 23.13
N THR A 428 2.22 -11.46 22.70
CA THR A 428 3.42 -12.18 23.15
C THR A 428 4.73 -11.53 22.68
N ALA A 429 4.69 -10.70 21.63
CA ALA A 429 5.85 -10.04 21.04
C ALA A 429 6.03 -8.58 21.49
N THR A 430 5.03 -7.97 22.14
CA THR A 430 4.97 -6.53 22.47
C THR A 430 6.23 -6.02 23.17
N ALA A 431 6.74 -6.73 24.17
CA ALA A 431 7.97 -6.34 24.88
C ALA A 431 9.21 -6.28 23.96
N ARG A 432 9.31 -7.20 23.00
CA ARG A 432 10.40 -7.22 22.01
C ARG A 432 10.26 -6.06 21.02
N ILE A 433 9.04 -5.73 20.62
CA ILE A 433 8.76 -4.60 19.74
C ILE A 433 9.11 -3.27 20.40
N ASN A 434 8.77 -3.10 21.68
CA ASN A 434 9.13 -1.90 22.43
C ASN A 434 10.65 -1.68 22.49
N ALA A 435 11.43 -2.76 22.61
CA ALA A 435 12.88 -2.71 22.55
C ALA A 435 13.40 -2.29 21.16
N ILE A 436 12.81 -2.84 20.09
CA ILE A 436 13.15 -2.47 18.70
C ILE A 436 12.88 -0.98 18.48
N ILE A 437 11.67 -0.50 18.78
CA ILE A 437 11.29 0.91 18.64
C ILE A 437 12.26 1.83 19.39
N SER A 438 12.59 1.47 20.64
CA SER A 438 13.53 2.25 21.47
C SER A 438 14.94 2.29 20.87
N SER A 439 15.39 1.20 20.24
CA SER A 439 16.70 1.14 19.57
C SER A 439 16.77 2.04 18.32
N HIS A 440 15.63 2.30 17.70
CA HIS A 440 15.44 3.17 16.53
C HIS A 440 15.11 4.62 16.90
N ARG A 441 15.58 5.10 18.06
CA ARG A 441 15.28 6.44 18.59
C ARG A 441 13.79 6.74 18.71
N GLY A 442 12.95 5.71 18.78
CA GLY A 442 11.52 5.84 18.83
C GLY A 442 11.01 6.20 20.22
N GLN A 443 10.00 7.06 20.27
CA GLN A 443 9.27 7.39 21.48
C GLN A 443 7.94 6.64 21.48
N ILE A 444 7.78 5.71 22.43
CA ILE A 444 6.52 4.99 22.62
C ILE A 444 5.53 5.91 23.32
N LEU A 445 4.34 6.08 22.73
CA LEU A 445 3.25 6.88 23.27
C LEU A 445 2.31 6.03 24.14
N GLY A 446 2.12 4.76 23.75
CA GLY A 446 1.28 3.81 24.45
C GLY A 446 1.10 2.53 23.65
N PHE A 447 0.41 1.55 24.23
CA PHE A 447 -0.04 0.37 23.52
C PHE A 447 -1.34 -0.15 24.13
N ASP A 448 -2.22 -0.67 23.29
CA ASP A 448 -3.52 -1.21 23.68
C ASP A 448 -3.83 -2.49 22.90
N ALA A 449 -4.76 -3.29 23.40
CA ALA A 449 -5.24 -4.46 22.67
C ALA A 449 -5.90 -4.01 21.34
N ARG A 450 -5.60 -4.72 20.26
CA ARG A 450 -6.15 -4.40 18.95
C ARG A 450 -7.61 -4.83 18.86
N GLU A 451 -8.48 -3.87 18.57
CA GLU A 451 -9.91 -4.12 18.41
C GLU A 451 -10.18 -5.20 17.34
N GLY A 452 -11.01 -6.18 17.69
CA GLY A 452 -11.39 -7.29 16.80
C GLY A 452 -10.32 -8.37 16.59
N TRP A 453 -9.16 -8.28 17.25
CA TRP A 453 -8.03 -9.22 17.06
C TRP A 453 -7.57 -9.79 18.41
N PRO A 454 -8.18 -10.89 18.90
CA PRO A 454 -7.78 -11.51 20.15
C PRO A 454 -6.30 -11.89 20.18
N GLY A 455 -5.59 -11.49 21.24
CA GLY A 455 -4.16 -11.78 21.42
C GLY A 455 -3.23 -10.91 20.55
N TRP A 456 -3.72 -9.77 20.05
CA TRP A 456 -2.92 -8.77 19.35
C TRP A 456 -2.94 -7.43 20.08
N ASP A 457 -1.82 -6.72 19.99
CA ASP A 457 -1.64 -5.36 20.51
C ASP A 457 -1.33 -4.39 19.34
N THR A 458 -1.71 -3.14 19.54
CA THR A 458 -1.29 -1.99 18.73
C THR A 458 -0.39 -1.10 19.58
N VAL A 459 0.87 -0.91 19.17
CA VAL A 459 1.84 -0.01 19.81
C VAL A 459 1.89 1.30 19.02
N ASN A 460 1.58 2.40 19.69
CA ASN A 460 1.66 3.74 19.13
C ASN A 460 3.01 4.38 19.49
N ALA A 461 3.74 4.85 18.49
CA ALA A 461 5.05 5.45 18.66
C ALA A 461 5.32 6.57 17.67
N GLN A 462 6.31 7.41 17.99
CA GLN A 462 6.90 8.38 17.07
C GLN A 462 8.33 7.94 16.75
N LEU A 463 8.70 7.86 15.48
CA LEU A 463 10.04 7.47 15.03
C LEU A 463 10.55 8.41 13.94
N PRO A 464 11.86 8.74 13.92
CA PRO A 464 12.45 9.42 12.77
C PRO A 464 12.32 8.57 11.51
N GLU A 465 11.96 9.19 10.37
CA GLU A 465 11.78 8.46 9.11
C GLU A 465 13.04 7.71 8.65
N ALA A 466 14.22 8.24 9.02
CA ALA A 466 15.52 7.62 8.77
C ALA A 466 15.68 6.26 9.44
N GLU A 467 14.94 6.00 10.53
CA GLU A 467 15.03 4.77 11.32
C GLU A 467 13.99 3.72 10.90
N ILE A 468 13.05 4.08 10.02
CA ILE A 468 11.92 3.23 9.64
C ILE A 468 12.24 2.30 8.47
N GLU A 469 13.29 2.59 7.68
CA GLU A 469 13.57 1.91 6.40
C GLU A 469 13.58 0.38 6.50
N ASN A 470 14.16 -0.15 7.58
CA ASN A 470 14.27 -1.59 7.80
C ASN A 470 13.34 -2.11 8.92
N LEU A 471 12.49 -1.25 9.49
CA LEU A 471 11.65 -1.58 10.63
C LEU A 471 10.77 -2.80 10.33
N ILE A 472 10.16 -2.89 9.13
CA ILE A 472 9.32 -4.03 8.76
C ILE A 472 10.07 -5.37 8.81
N VAL A 473 11.36 -5.37 8.46
CA VAL A 473 12.18 -6.59 8.42
C VAL A 473 12.42 -7.09 9.86
N GLU A 474 12.75 -6.17 10.77
CA GLU A 474 12.98 -6.48 12.18
C GLU A 474 11.70 -6.91 12.88
N LEU A 475 10.57 -6.21 12.64
CA LEU A 475 9.26 -6.57 13.18
C LEU A 475 8.86 -7.99 12.75
N ARG A 476 9.01 -8.32 11.46
CA ARG A 476 8.70 -9.67 10.95
C ARG A 476 9.62 -10.73 11.56
N SER A 477 10.91 -10.45 11.68
CA SER A 477 11.84 -11.37 12.36
C SER A 477 11.42 -11.61 13.82
N ALA A 478 11.05 -10.55 14.53
CA ALA A 478 10.62 -10.59 15.92
C ALA A 478 9.30 -11.34 16.17
N THR A 479 8.44 -11.42 15.15
CA THR A 479 7.05 -11.90 15.25
C THR A 479 6.77 -13.14 14.39
N ALA A 480 7.79 -13.83 13.87
CA ALA A 480 7.61 -14.95 12.94
C ALA A 480 6.82 -14.57 11.66
N GLY A 481 6.96 -13.32 11.22
CA GLY A 481 6.47 -12.82 9.93
C GLY A 481 5.13 -12.11 9.96
N VAL A 482 4.42 -12.07 11.11
CA VAL A 482 3.04 -11.57 11.16
C VAL A 482 2.90 -10.11 11.56
N GLY A 483 3.93 -9.50 12.17
CA GLY A 483 3.95 -8.10 12.55
C GLY A 483 3.96 -7.15 11.35
N THR A 484 3.27 -6.01 11.49
CA THR A 484 3.20 -4.95 10.48
C THR A 484 3.08 -3.58 11.15
N TYR A 485 3.21 -2.51 10.37
CA TYR A 485 2.94 -1.16 10.86
C TYR A 485 2.27 -0.27 9.80
N SER A 486 1.74 0.86 10.23
CA SER A 486 1.41 2.02 9.40
C SER A 486 2.30 3.20 9.85
N ALA A 487 2.63 4.11 8.93
CA ALA A 487 3.42 5.28 9.25
C ALA A 487 2.91 6.49 8.47
N GLU A 488 2.70 7.60 9.17
CA GLU A 488 2.26 8.88 8.61
C GLU A 488 3.15 10.01 9.13
N PHE A 489 3.35 11.04 8.32
CA PHE A 489 4.15 12.20 8.74
C PHE A 489 3.44 12.92 9.89
N ASP A 490 4.16 13.20 10.97
CA ASP A 490 3.65 13.90 12.14
C ASP A 490 4.21 15.32 12.21
N HIS A 491 5.53 15.47 12.36
CA HIS A 491 6.17 16.78 12.45
C HIS A 491 7.67 16.76 12.08
N LEU A 492 8.27 17.95 12.01
CA LEU A 492 9.71 18.13 11.85
C LEU A 492 10.37 18.42 13.21
N GLN A 493 11.45 17.71 13.51
CA GLN A 493 12.21 17.86 14.76
C GLN A 493 13.66 18.27 14.46
N GLU A 494 14.26 19.08 15.34
CA GLU A 494 15.67 19.46 15.22
C GLU A 494 16.59 18.26 15.42
N LEU A 495 17.43 17.99 14.41
CA LEU A 495 18.51 17.01 14.47
C LEU A 495 19.83 17.74 14.79
N THR A 496 20.55 17.28 15.81
CA THR A 496 21.79 17.92 16.27
C THR A 496 22.90 16.90 16.54
N GLY A 497 24.12 17.40 16.71
CA GLY A 497 25.29 16.58 17.02
C GLY A 497 25.75 15.73 15.84
N ARG A 498 26.36 14.57 16.16
CA ARG A 498 27.07 13.73 15.19
C ARG A 498 26.20 13.28 14.00
N LEU A 499 24.92 12.96 14.24
CA LEU A 499 24.01 12.51 13.18
C LEU A 499 23.73 13.64 12.18
N ALA A 500 23.51 14.87 12.68
CA ALA A 500 23.34 16.04 11.83
C ALA A 500 24.58 16.29 10.96
N ASP A 501 25.78 16.22 11.55
CA ASP A 501 27.04 16.43 10.84
C ASP A 501 27.24 15.38 9.71
N GLN A 502 26.85 14.13 9.96
CA GLN A 502 26.90 13.06 8.95
C GLN A 502 25.96 13.34 7.78
N VAL A 503 24.71 13.71 8.07
CA VAL A 503 23.70 14.04 7.04
C VAL A 503 24.14 15.25 6.19
N ILE A 504 24.64 16.31 6.83
CA ILE A 504 25.15 17.51 6.14
C ILE A 504 26.36 17.18 5.28
N THR A 505 27.26 16.30 5.75
CA THR A 505 28.44 15.89 4.98
C THR A 505 28.05 15.08 3.76
N ALA A 506 27.15 14.10 3.92
CA ALA A 506 26.66 13.28 2.80
C ALA A 506 25.97 14.13 1.73
N ALA A 507 25.12 15.09 2.12
CA ALA A 507 24.46 16.00 1.17
C ALA A 507 25.46 16.84 0.37
N ARG A 508 26.57 17.27 0.99
CA ARG A 508 27.64 18.03 0.30
C ARG A 508 28.47 17.18 -0.66
N GLU A 509 28.53 15.87 -0.47
CA GLU A 509 29.21 14.95 -1.38
C GLU A 509 28.33 14.65 -2.59
N ASP A 510 27.04 14.41 -2.36
CA ASP A 510 26.03 14.20 -3.41
C ASP A 510 25.89 15.40 -4.35
N ASP A 511 26.09 16.63 -3.85
CA ASP A 511 26.07 17.84 -4.67
C ASP A 511 27.28 18.00 -5.60
N LYS A 512 28.38 17.29 -5.31
CA LYS A 512 29.62 17.36 -6.11
C LYS A 512 29.67 16.29 -7.20
N SER A 513 28.88 15.23 -7.05
CA SER A 513 28.69 14.16 -8.04
C SER A 513 27.62 14.54 -9.05
#